data_AF-A0AAW0J9D2-F1
#
_entry.id   AF-A0AAW0J9D2-F1
#
_cell.length_a   1.000
_cell.length_b   1.000
_cell.length_c   1.000
_cell.angle_alpha   90.00
_cell.angle_beta   90.00
_cell.angle_gamma   90.00
#
_symmetry.space_group_name_H-M   'P 1'
#
loop_
_entity.id
_entity.type
_entity.pdbx_description
1 polymer ?
#
loop_
_entity_poly.entity_id
_entity_poly.type
_entity_poly.pdbx_seq_one_letter_code
_entity_poly.pdbx_strand_id
1 'polypeptide(L)'
;LFPVHFCSYREKFISLYCRLSAVVELDALNTQQSLREAISDSEVAAAKQRHQQVLDFIQQTDEVWREMRWIMDALQYARYKQPVFGLPITKLIDPSHEQNLKKISSTSSHIDCLPSTSPSPEMHRRKAMSGKI
;
A
#
# COMPACT_ATOMS: atom_id res chain seq x y z
N LEU A 1 8.85 -8.80 12.87
CA LEU A 1 8.88 -8.19 11.52
C LEU A 1 8.08 -9.07 10.58
N PHE A 2 6.82 -8.73 10.30
CA PHE A 2 6.04 -9.49 9.33
C PHE A 2 6.42 -9.02 7.91
N PRO A 3 6.93 -9.90 7.03
CA PRO A 3 7.13 -9.55 5.64
C PRO A 3 5.76 -9.25 5.05
N VAL A 4 5.55 -7.99 4.67
CA VAL A 4 4.33 -7.59 3.98
C VAL A 4 4.36 -8.30 2.62
N HIS A 5 3.66 -9.43 2.54
CA HIS A 5 3.66 -10.27 1.36
C HIS A 5 2.72 -9.65 0.33
N PHE A 6 3.18 -9.49 -0.91
CA PHE A 6 2.40 -8.88 -1.98
C PHE A 6 1.04 -9.56 -2.17
N CYS A 7 1.00 -10.89 -1.97
CA CYS A 7 -0.24 -11.64 -2.07
C CYS A 7 -1.24 -11.34 -0.95
N SER A 8 -0.84 -10.72 0.16
CA SER A 8 -1.76 -10.44 1.28
C SER A 8 -2.87 -9.43 0.96
N TYR A 9 -2.73 -8.61 -0.09
CA TYR A 9 -3.72 -7.59 -0.45
C TYR A 9 -4.68 -8.05 -1.54
N ARG A 10 -4.15 -8.69 -2.60
CA ARG A 10 -4.90 -9.16 -3.77
C ARG A 10 -4.28 -10.44 -4.33
N GLU A 11 -4.15 -11.47 -3.50
CA GLU A 11 -3.49 -12.76 -3.83
C GLU A 11 -3.83 -13.30 -5.22
N LYS A 12 -5.13 -13.40 -5.53
CA LYS A 12 -5.61 -13.96 -6.80
C LYS A 12 -5.13 -13.16 -8.01
N PHE A 13 -5.12 -11.84 -7.91
CA PHE A 13 -4.66 -10.97 -8.98
C PHE A 13 -3.15 -11.11 -9.17
N ILE A 14 -2.37 -10.99 -8.08
CA ILE A 14 -0.91 -11.08 -8.13
C ILE A 14 -0.47 -12.46 -8.65
N SER A 15 -1.10 -13.52 -8.16
CA SER A 15 -0.83 -14.89 -8.63
C SER A 15 -1.13 -15.06 -10.12
N LEU A 16 -2.28 -14.55 -10.59
CA LEU A 16 -2.64 -14.62 -12.00
C LEU A 16 -1.68 -13.81 -12.87
N TYR A 17 -1.35 -12.59 -12.46
CA TYR A 17 -0.40 -11.73 -13.14
C TYR A 17 0.96 -12.41 -13.27
N CYS A 18 1.55 -12.89 -12.17
CA CYS A 18 2.86 -13.56 -12.21
C CYS A 18 2.87 -14.79 -13.12
N ARG A 19 1.80 -15.58 -13.12
CA ARG A 19 1.67 -16.74 -14.01
C ARG A 19 1.59 -16.32 -15.47
N LEU A 20 0.78 -15.29 -15.78
CA LEU A 20 0.64 -14.77 -17.13
C LEU A 20 1.97 -14.18 -17.63
N SER A 21 2.64 -13.35 -16.82
CA SER A 21 3.95 -12.78 -17.16
C SER A 21 4.97 -13.87 -17.48
N ALA A 22 5.05 -14.93 -16.66
CA ALA A 22 5.97 -16.03 -16.91
C ALA A 22 5.68 -16.76 -18.23
N VAL A 23 4.39 -16.96 -18.57
CA VAL A 23 4.00 -17.60 -19.84
C VAL A 23 4.37 -16.71 -21.02
N VAL A 24 4.04 -15.41 -20.96
CA VAL A 24 4.30 -14.48 -22.06
C VAL A 24 5.81 -14.27 -22.27
N GLU A 25 6.60 -14.19 -21.19
CA GLU A 25 8.06 -14.13 -21.27
C GLU A 25 8.65 -15.39 -21.92
N LEU A 26 8.13 -16.57 -21.56
CA LEU A 26 8.54 -17.83 -22.19
C LEU A 26 8.20 -17.84 -23.69
N ASP A 27 7.00 -17.41 -24.06
CA ASP A 27 6.58 -17.33 -25.46
C ASP A 27 7.42 -16.32 -26.26
N ALA A 28 7.89 -15.25 -25.62
CA ALA A 28 8.78 -14.28 -26.26
C ALA A 28 10.12 -14.95 -26.65
N LEU A 29 10.68 -15.75 -25.75
CA LEU A 29 11.88 -16.52 -26.02
C LEU A 29 11.65 -17.59 -27.10
N ASN A 30 10.51 -18.30 -27.04
CA ASN A 30 10.18 -19.35 -28.00
C ASN A 30 9.98 -18.80 -29.43
N THR A 31 9.29 -17.66 -29.56
CA THR A 31 9.11 -16.99 -30.85
C THR A 31 10.42 -16.40 -31.37
N GLN A 32 11.28 -15.88 -30.50
CA GLN A 32 12.62 -15.45 -30.87
C GLN A 32 13.48 -16.62 -31.37
N GLN A 33 13.37 -17.80 -30.74
CA GLN A 33 14.06 -18.99 -31.21
C GLN A 33 13.51 -19.47 -32.55
N SER A 34 12.19 -19.47 -32.73
CA SER A 34 11.54 -19.79 -34.00
C SER A 34 12.06 -18.90 -35.14
N LEU A 35 12.32 -17.61 -34.88
CA LEU A 35 12.89 -16.68 -35.86
C LEU A 35 14.33 -17.05 -36.27
N ARG A 36 15.12 -17.61 -35.35
CA ARG A 36 16.50 -18.05 -35.62
C ARG A 36 16.56 -19.36 -36.40
N GLU A 37 15.61 -20.25 -36.16
CA GLU A 37 15.58 -21.59 -36.76
C GLU A 37 14.75 -21.66 -38.04
N ALA A 38 13.95 -20.65 -38.36
CA ALA A 38 13.15 -20.62 -39.57
C ALA A 38 14.02 -20.67 -40.84
N ILE A 39 13.68 -21.59 -41.76
CA ILE A 39 14.44 -21.84 -42.99
C ILE A 39 13.71 -21.32 -44.22
N SER A 40 12.37 -21.38 -44.22
CA SER A 40 11.53 -20.88 -45.30
C SER A 40 10.92 -19.50 -45.02
N ASP A 41 10.63 -18.73 -46.07
CA ASP A 41 9.95 -17.43 -45.95
C ASP A 41 8.59 -17.53 -45.25
N SER A 42 7.89 -18.65 -45.43
CA SER A 42 6.60 -18.90 -44.78
C SER A 42 6.75 -19.09 -43.27
N GLU A 43 7.79 -19.80 -42.83
CA GLU A 43 8.10 -19.97 -41.40
C GLU A 43 8.57 -18.65 -40.78
N VAL A 44 9.41 -17.89 -41.50
CA VAL A 44 9.84 -16.56 -41.06
C VAL A 44 8.64 -15.64 -40.89
N ALA A 45 7.70 -15.61 -41.83
CA ALA A 45 6.49 -14.81 -41.74
C ALA A 45 5.62 -15.21 -40.55
N ALA A 46 5.38 -16.52 -40.37
CA ALA A 46 4.60 -17.05 -39.25
C ALA A 46 5.27 -16.76 -37.88
N ALA A 47 6.59 -16.90 -37.79
CA ALA A 47 7.35 -16.61 -36.59
C ALA A 47 7.33 -15.11 -36.25
N LYS A 48 7.46 -14.23 -37.25
CA LYS A 48 7.33 -12.77 -37.07
C LYS A 48 5.94 -12.38 -36.58
N GLN A 49 4.90 -12.95 -37.19
CA GLN A 49 3.53 -12.67 -36.78
C GLN A 49 3.28 -13.09 -35.32
N ARG A 50 3.67 -14.31 -34.94
CA ARG A 50 3.55 -14.77 -33.55
C ARG A 50 4.38 -13.92 -32.59
N HIS A 51 5.59 -13.55 -32.97
CA HIS A 51 6.44 -12.69 -32.15
C HIS A 51 5.76 -11.34 -31.90
N GLN A 52 5.19 -10.72 -32.93
CA GLN A 52 4.44 -9.46 -32.78
C GLN A 52 3.25 -9.62 -31.82
N GLN A 53 2.47 -10.69 -31.95
CA GLN A 53 1.36 -10.97 -31.04
C GLN A 53 1.82 -11.10 -29.58
N VAL A 54 2.97 -11.75 -29.34
CA VAL A 54 3.55 -11.85 -28.00
C VAL A 54 3.95 -10.48 -27.45
N LEU A 55 4.55 -9.61 -28.27
CA LEU A 55 4.87 -8.23 -27.86
C LEU A 55 3.62 -7.45 -27.47
N ASP A 56 2.52 -7.63 -28.20
CA ASP A 56 1.24 -7.00 -27.87
C ASP A 56 0.68 -7.54 -26.53
N PHE A 57 0.88 -8.82 -26.23
CA PHE A 57 0.50 -9.39 -24.93
C PHE A 57 1.39 -8.91 -23.77
N ILE A 58 2.69 -8.71 -23.99
CA ILE A 58 3.59 -8.10 -23.01
C ILE A 58 3.05 -6.70 -22.66
N GLN A 59 2.76 -5.89 -23.68
CA GLN A 59 2.23 -4.54 -23.48
C GLN A 59 0.90 -4.55 -22.72
N GLN A 60 -0.03 -5.45 -23.07
CA GLN A 60 -1.30 -5.59 -22.34
C GLN A 60 -1.10 -6.03 -20.89
N THR A 61 -0.11 -6.89 -20.63
CA THR A 61 0.22 -7.33 -19.27
C THR A 61 0.76 -6.16 -18.44
N ASP A 62 1.64 -5.34 -19.03
CA ASP A 62 2.19 -4.13 -18.41
C ASP A 62 1.11 -3.06 -18.14
N GLU A 63 0.13 -2.96 -19.03
CA GLU A 63 -1.06 -2.13 -18.88
C GLU A 63 -1.86 -2.53 -17.63
N VAL A 64 -2.19 -3.81 -17.53
CA VAL A 64 -2.93 -4.35 -16.37
C VAL A 64 -2.14 -4.16 -15.07
N TRP A 65 -0.81 -4.31 -15.12
CA TRP A 65 0.04 -4.03 -13.95
C TRP A 65 0.02 -2.57 -13.53
N ARG A 66 0.01 -1.63 -14.49
CA ARG A 66 -0.03 -0.21 -14.20
C ARG A 66 -1.23 0.17 -13.34
N GLU A 67 -2.40 -0.38 -13.64
CA GLU A 67 -3.63 -0.13 -12.85
C GLU A 67 -3.54 -0.65 -11.41
N MET A 68 -2.64 -1.60 -11.14
CA MET A 68 -2.44 -2.20 -9.83
C MET A 68 -1.18 -1.71 -9.11
N ARG A 69 -0.44 -0.78 -9.70
CA ARG A 69 0.80 -0.24 -9.14
C ARG A 69 0.60 0.39 -7.75
N TRP A 70 -0.58 0.94 -7.48
CA TRP A 70 -0.94 1.47 -6.15
C TRP A 70 -0.79 0.44 -5.02
N ILE A 71 -0.96 -0.86 -5.31
CA ILE A 71 -0.80 -1.92 -4.30
C ILE A 71 0.64 -1.96 -3.84
N MET A 72 1.60 -1.87 -4.77
CA MET A 72 3.03 -1.80 -4.47
C MET A 72 3.34 -0.55 -3.65
N ASP A 73 2.78 0.60 -4.02
CA ASP A 73 3.01 1.86 -3.31
C ASP A 73 2.45 1.81 -1.89
N ALA A 74 1.23 1.28 -1.70
CA ALA A 74 0.62 1.09 -0.39
C ALA A 74 1.40 0.09 0.48
N LEU A 75 1.87 -1.00 -0.13
CA LEU A 75 2.73 -2.00 0.52
C LEU A 75 4.05 -1.39 0.99
N GLN A 76 4.73 -0.66 0.11
CA GLN A 76 5.98 0.03 0.44
C GLN A 76 5.73 1.08 1.52
N TYR A 77 4.65 1.87 1.41
CA TYR A 77 4.27 2.83 2.43
C TYR A 77 4.10 2.15 3.80
N ALA A 78 3.31 1.08 3.89
CA ALA A 78 3.11 0.34 5.15
C ALA A 78 4.43 -0.24 5.71
N ARG A 79 5.33 -0.69 4.84
CA ARG A 79 6.63 -1.27 5.22
C ARG A 79 7.63 -0.22 5.72
N TYR A 80 7.70 0.94 5.07
CA TYR A 80 8.68 1.98 5.38
C TYR A 80 8.17 3.01 6.39
N LYS A 81 6.85 3.14 6.57
CA LYS A 81 6.20 4.07 7.51
C LYS A 81 5.64 3.37 8.74
N GLN A 82 5.94 2.09 8.98
CA GLN A 82 5.57 1.47 10.25
C GLN A 82 6.08 2.38 11.39
N PRO A 83 5.21 2.81 12.33
CA PRO A 83 5.69 3.44 13.55
C PRO A 83 6.65 2.46 14.20
N VAL A 84 7.72 2.97 14.84
CA VAL A 84 8.61 2.15 15.65
C VAL A 84 7.72 1.41 16.66
N PHE A 85 7.40 0.14 16.38
CA PHE A 85 6.63 -0.72 17.26
C PHE A 85 7.56 -1.14 18.41
N GLY A 86 7.98 -0.15 19.19
CA GLY A 86 8.58 -0.32 20.49
C GLY A 86 7.60 0.25 21.49
N LEU A 87 6.95 -0.61 22.27
CA LEU A 87 6.46 -0.18 23.58
C LEU A 87 7.72 0.14 24.41
N PRO A 88 7.88 1.36 24.94
CA PRO A 88 8.96 1.62 25.88
C PRO A 88 8.86 0.58 26.99
N ILE A 89 9.94 -0.18 27.23
CA ILE A 89 9.97 -1.20 28.29
C ILE A 89 9.60 -0.57 29.65
N THR A 90 9.84 0.74 29.82
CA THR A 90 9.40 1.53 30.98
C THR A 90 7.89 1.51 31.20
N LYS A 91 7.06 1.41 30.15
CA LYS A 91 5.60 1.25 30.25
C LYS A 91 5.18 -0.17 30.65
N LEU A 92 6.07 -1.16 30.49
CA LEU A 92 5.86 -2.55 30.93
C LEU A 92 6.39 -2.80 32.35
N ILE A 93 7.39 -2.04 32.79
CA ILE A 93 8.05 -2.22 34.09
C ILE A 93 7.40 -1.37 35.19
N ASP A 94 6.49 -0.45 34.87
CA ASP A 94 5.85 0.38 35.89
C ASP A 94 5.01 -0.46 36.87
N PRO A 95 5.45 -0.66 38.13
CA PRO A 95 4.73 -1.45 39.12
C PRO A 95 3.60 -0.64 39.77
N SER A 96 3.40 0.63 39.39
CA SER A 96 2.55 1.57 40.14
C SER A 96 1.06 1.58 39.76
N HIS A 97 0.62 0.79 38.77
CA HIS A 97 -0.81 0.71 38.45
C HIS A 97 -1.49 -0.44 39.22
N GLU A 98 -1.69 -0.25 40.52
CA GLU A 98 -2.65 -1.06 41.27
C GLU A 98 -4.03 -1.00 40.60
N GLN A 99 -4.61 -2.19 40.44
CA GLN A 99 -5.95 -2.40 39.94
C GLN A 99 -6.97 -1.79 40.90
N ASN A 100 -7.67 -0.72 40.50
CA ASN A 100 -8.96 -0.40 41.12
C ASN A 100 -10.09 -1.04 40.32
N LEU A 101 -10.27 -2.35 40.53
CA LEU A 101 -11.45 -3.10 40.09
C LEU A 101 -12.06 -3.80 41.31
N LYS A 102 -13.08 -3.18 41.92
CA LYS A 102 -14.29 -3.76 42.57
C LYS A 102 -14.98 -2.67 43.42
N LYS A 103 -16.08 -2.08 42.95
CA LYS A 103 -17.49 -2.46 43.21
C LYS A 103 -17.83 -2.53 44.70
N ILE A 104 -18.52 -1.54 45.30
CA ILE A 104 -19.81 -1.67 46.03
C ILE A 104 -20.45 -0.29 46.30
N SER A 105 -21.79 -0.31 46.33
CA SER A 105 -22.80 0.69 46.71
C SER A 105 -22.48 1.69 47.84
N SER A 106 -22.95 2.95 47.71
CA SER A 106 -23.99 3.55 48.57
C SER A 106 -24.30 5.01 48.20
N THR A 107 -25.60 5.29 48.17
CA THR A 107 -26.31 6.58 48.19
C THR A 107 -25.74 7.59 49.19
N SER A 108 -25.63 8.87 48.81
CA SER A 108 -26.17 9.99 49.58
C SER A 108 -26.00 11.34 48.86
N SER A 109 -27.02 12.17 49.02
CA SER A 109 -27.34 13.50 48.46
C SER A 109 -26.26 14.58 48.57
N HIS A 110 -26.18 15.50 47.60
CA HIS A 110 -26.60 16.91 47.76
C HIS A 110 -26.36 17.75 46.47
N ILE A 111 -27.38 18.53 46.13
CA ILE A 111 -27.61 19.55 45.08
C ILE A 111 -26.49 20.65 45.09
N ASP A 112 -26.04 21.31 44.00
CA ASP A 112 -26.77 22.31 43.19
C ASP A 112 -25.92 22.89 42.01
N CYS A 113 -26.63 23.47 41.01
CA CYS A 113 -26.23 24.54 40.05
C CYS A 113 -25.47 24.23 38.73
N LEU A 114 -26.27 24.01 37.66
CA LEU A 114 -26.36 24.70 36.34
C LEU A 114 -25.11 25.21 35.53
N PRO A 115 -25.27 25.38 34.18
CA PRO A 115 -24.21 25.22 33.19
C PRO A 115 -23.51 26.53 32.86
N SER A 116 -22.23 26.47 32.49
CA SER A 116 -21.55 27.61 31.88
C SER A 116 -20.77 27.22 30.63
N THR A 117 -20.93 28.10 29.67
CA THR A 117 -20.65 28.07 28.24
C THR A 117 -19.16 28.15 27.91
N SER A 118 -18.80 27.55 26.77
CA SER A 118 -17.55 27.72 25.99
C SER A 118 -17.04 29.16 25.84
N PRO A 119 -15.76 29.36 25.48
CA PRO A 119 -15.52 29.94 24.15
C PRO A 119 -14.32 29.38 23.36
N SER A 120 -14.46 29.55 22.04
CA SER A 120 -13.57 29.26 20.90
C SER A 120 -12.21 30.01 20.94
N PRO A 121 -11.13 29.49 20.34
CA PRO A 121 -9.88 30.23 20.18
C PRO A 121 -9.88 31.14 18.92
N GLU A 122 -9.47 32.40 19.10
CA GLU A 122 -9.32 33.43 18.05
C GLU A 122 -8.01 33.30 17.25
N MET A 123 -8.10 33.77 16.00
CA MET A 123 -7.06 33.84 14.98
C MET A 123 -6.06 34.99 15.23
N HIS A 124 -4.76 34.68 15.34
CA HIS A 124 -3.72 35.72 15.35
C HIS A 124 -3.27 36.10 13.92
N ARG A 125 -3.61 37.34 13.58
CA ARG A 125 -3.31 38.14 12.38
C ARG A 125 -1.82 38.54 12.32
N ARG A 126 -1.12 38.24 11.22
CA ARG A 126 0.22 38.81 10.92
C ARG A 126 0.08 40.03 10.00
N LYS A 127 0.61 41.19 10.42
CA LYS A 127 0.71 42.43 9.62
C LYS A 127 1.97 42.42 8.75
N ALA A 128 1.83 42.90 7.52
CA ALA A 128 2.91 43.20 6.58
C ALA A 128 3.53 44.58 6.87
N MET A 129 4.83 44.72 6.59
CA MET A 129 5.53 45.99 6.45
C MET A 129 6.22 45.98 5.08
N SER A 130 5.72 46.80 4.15
CA SER A 130 6.40 47.10 2.88
C SER A 130 6.80 48.57 2.92
N GLY A 131 8.11 48.82 2.97
CA GLY A 131 8.70 50.14 2.76
C GLY A 131 8.55 50.56 1.29
N LYS A 132 8.33 51.85 1.08
CA LYS A 132 8.17 52.51 -0.21
C LYS A 132 9.43 53.32 -0.53
N ILE A 133 9.69 53.43 -1.83
CA ILE A 133 10.72 54.19 -2.56
C ILE A 133 10.89 55.61 -2.01
#